data_AF-A0AAD9FV86-F1
#
_entry.id   AF-A0AAD9FV86-F1
#
_cell.length_a   1.000
_cell.length_b   1.000
_cell.length_c   1.000
_cell.angle_alpha   90.00
_cell.angle_beta   90.00
_cell.angle_gamma   90.00
#
_symmetry.space_group_name_H-M   'P 1'
#
loop_
_entity.id
_entity.type
_entity.pdbx_description
1 polymer ?
#
loop_
_entity_poly.entity_id
_entity_poly.type
_entity_poly.pdbx_seq_one_letter_code
_entity_poly.pdbx_strand_id
1 'polypeptide(L)'
;MVFSAISTELGLKALRAAPLDAHLLILQRIVRLVAYGQSTLVLAAFLHDLGFSDFQMGLFMTLTLVGDIAASAVLTIFADRWGRRKVLLVGSLLMSMSGAVFALSSNYWVLLAAATAGVISPSGNEIGPFKAIEESTLAQLTPPEDRSTIFAWYAVLSGIAAALGSLSSGWMTQYLQEIKGQSATQSYRYVFILYTVCGLIKTGFSIVLSSKCEPAPKPSKSSPTERSRLLDAEEQEEVDPVAPREEVKKQPSLVDRILGLSPETRKKVYTLSTLFGLDNLASGLVPLSFTIYYFTTRFHLDEGTLGNTFFTTSLIAALSNFVAASLSRRLGNIKTMAFTHLPSSTFLALIPLPSNFHAARALLIARFCTAQMDGAPRTAFLASYIPENERTSVMGIINVVKTLCQSIGPSVTGYLAGQGWIRFSFFAAGGMKISYDLMILYFFTKVAMAS
;
A
#
# COMPACT_ATOMS: atom_id res chain seq x y z
N MET A 1 -1.03 -38.42 1.44
CA MET A 1 -2.19 -37.70 2.02
C MET A 1 -1.83 -36.31 2.54
N VAL A 2 -0.79 -36.14 3.37
CA VAL A 2 -0.40 -34.83 3.96
C VAL A 2 -0.16 -33.73 2.91
N PHE A 3 0.59 -34.02 1.84
CA PHE A 3 0.83 -33.03 0.78
C PHE A 3 -0.43 -32.63 0.00
N SER A 4 -1.38 -33.56 -0.18
CA SER A 4 -2.66 -33.28 -0.84
C SER A 4 -3.58 -32.43 0.04
N ALA A 5 -3.58 -32.69 1.36
CA ALA A 5 -4.31 -31.90 2.34
C ALA A 5 -3.75 -30.46 2.42
N ILE A 6 -2.43 -30.32 2.56
CA ILE A 6 -1.75 -29.01 2.57
C ILE A 6 -1.97 -28.26 1.25
N SER A 7 -1.87 -28.95 0.11
CA SER A 7 -2.12 -28.34 -1.20
C SER A 7 -3.56 -27.84 -1.38
N THR A 8 -4.51 -28.46 -0.70
CA THR A 8 -5.93 -28.09 -0.76
C THR A 8 -6.21 -26.94 0.21
N GLU A 9 -5.65 -26.97 1.43
CA GLU A 9 -5.78 -25.87 2.39
C GLU A 9 -5.08 -24.58 1.94
N LEU A 10 -3.91 -24.69 1.31
CA LEU A 10 -3.19 -23.54 0.74
C LEU A 10 -3.77 -23.08 -0.61
N GLY A 11 -4.76 -23.81 -1.16
CA GLY A 11 -5.39 -23.48 -2.43
C GLY A 11 -4.43 -23.47 -3.63
N LEU A 12 -3.37 -24.29 -3.61
CA LEU A 12 -2.38 -24.37 -4.70
C LEU A 12 -2.98 -24.84 -6.03
N LYS A 13 -4.10 -25.58 -5.98
CA LYS A 13 -4.86 -25.98 -7.17
C LYS A 13 -5.46 -24.77 -7.89
N ALA A 14 -6.06 -23.85 -7.14
CA ALA A 14 -6.62 -22.60 -7.68
C ALA A 14 -5.53 -21.75 -8.34
N LEU A 15 -4.37 -21.63 -7.67
CA LEU A 15 -3.23 -20.91 -8.23
C LEU A 15 -2.76 -21.52 -9.56
N ARG A 16 -2.60 -22.85 -9.63
CA ARG A 16 -2.18 -23.54 -10.88
C ARG A 16 -3.22 -23.47 -12.00
N ALA A 17 -4.51 -23.46 -11.65
CA ALA A 17 -5.61 -23.40 -12.60
C ALA A 17 -5.89 -21.97 -13.10
N ALA A 18 -5.28 -20.95 -12.48
CA ALA A 18 -5.47 -19.56 -12.85
C ALA A 18 -5.06 -19.31 -14.32
N PRO A 19 -5.75 -18.42 -15.04
CA PRO A 19 -5.42 -18.12 -16.43
C PRO A 19 -4.01 -17.51 -16.56
N LEU A 20 -3.42 -17.58 -17.76
CA LEU A 20 -2.10 -17.02 -18.04
C LEU A 20 -2.01 -15.54 -17.65
N ASP A 21 -3.03 -14.74 -17.95
CA ASP A 21 -3.07 -13.32 -17.60
C ASP A 21 -2.99 -13.09 -16.08
N ALA A 22 -3.62 -13.95 -15.26
CA ALA A 22 -3.51 -13.87 -13.81
C ALA A 22 -2.08 -14.14 -13.33
N HIS A 23 -1.42 -15.15 -13.92
CA HIS A 23 0.00 -15.43 -13.64
C HIS A 23 0.90 -14.27 -14.06
N LEU A 24 0.66 -13.66 -15.23
CA LEU A 24 1.43 -12.49 -15.70
C LEU A 24 1.28 -11.30 -14.75
N LEU A 25 0.08 -11.02 -14.24
CA LEU A 25 -0.15 -9.95 -13.26
C LEU A 25 0.56 -10.24 -11.92
N ILE A 26 0.53 -11.50 -11.45
CA ILE A 26 1.28 -11.91 -10.24
C ILE A 26 2.80 -11.74 -10.46
N LEU A 27 3.32 -12.16 -11.62
CA LEU A 27 4.73 -12.00 -11.98
C LEU A 27 5.13 -10.52 -12.09
N GLN A 28 4.30 -9.68 -12.68
CA GLN A 28 4.53 -8.24 -12.75
C GLN A 28 4.67 -7.61 -11.36
N ARG A 29 3.81 -8.02 -10.42
CA ARG A 29 3.92 -7.57 -9.03
C ARG A 29 5.21 -8.09 -8.39
N ILE A 30 5.54 -9.37 -8.54
CA ILE A 30 6.79 -9.95 -7.99
C ILE A 30 8.00 -9.13 -8.47
N VAL A 31 8.12 -8.90 -9.78
CA VAL A 31 9.24 -8.13 -10.35
C VAL A 31 9.26 -6.70 -9.82
N ARG A 32 8.10 -6.05 -9.68
CA ARG A 32 8.01 -4.70 -9.08
C ARG A 32 8.47 -4.70 -7.63
N LEU A 33 8.05 -5.67 -6.83
CA LEU A 33 8.38 -5.70 -5.40
C LEU A 33 9.84 -6.06 -5.15
N VAL A 34 10.48 -6.88 -6.01
CA VAL A 34 11.96 -7.01 -6.00
C VAL A 34 12.60 -5.63 -6.16
N ALA A 35 12.19 -4.87 -7.17
CA ALA A 35 12.75 -3.54 -7.46
C ALA A 35 12.48 -2.54 -6.32
N TYR A 36 11.30 -2.59 -5.69
CA TYR A 36 11.00 -1.77 -4.51
C TYR A 36 11.84 -2.17 -3.30
N GLY A 37 12.02 -3.47 -3.04
CA GLY A 37 12.89 -3.95 -1.96
C GLY A 37 14.35 -3.54 -2.15
N GLN A 38 14.81 -3.51 -3.41
CA GLN A 38 16.13 -3.02 -3.79
C GLN A 38 16.27 -1.52 -3.56
N SER A 39 15.40 -0.72 -4.18
CA SER A 39 15.45 0.74 -4.10
C SER A 39 15.22 1.26 -2.69
N THR A 40 14.29 0.69 -1.92
CA THR A 40 13.99 1.15 -0.55
C THR A 40 15.19 1.04 0.38
N LEU A 41 16.01 -0.02 0.21
CA LEU A 41 17.22 -0.23 0.99
C LEU A 41 18.24 0.89 0.77
N VAL A 42 18.44 1.29 -0.48
CA VAL A 42 19.51 2.22 -0.85
C VAL A 42 19.05 3.68 -0.99
N LEU A 43 17.75 3.96 -1.11
CA LEU A 43 17.24 5.28 -1.51
C LEU A 43 17.72 6.42 -0.59
N ALA A 44 17.58 6.26 0.72
CA ALA A 44 17.98 7.29 1.67
C ALA A 44 19.51 7.47 1.68
N ALA A 45 20.26 6.37 1.69
CA ALA A 45 21.71 6.40 1.66
C ALA A 45 22.26 7.01 0.35
N PHE A 46 21.62 6.72 -0.78
CA PHE A 46 21.95 7.30 -2.09
C PHE A 46 21.74 8.82 -2.11
N LEU A 47 20.59 9.30 -1.62
CA LEU A 47 20.34 10.74 -1.55
C LEU A 47 21.32 11.44 -0.60
N HIS A 48 21.66 10.81 0.52
CA HIS A 48 22.66 11.31 1.45
C HIS A 48 24.05 11.39 0.81
N ASP A 49 24.49 10.34 0.11
CA ASP A 49 25.80 10.29 -0.56
C ASP A 49 25.91 11.27 -1.74
N LEU A 50 24.78 11.64 -2.35
CA LEU A 50 24.71 12.75 -3.32
C LEU A 50 24.84 14.14 -2.67
N GLY A 51 24.89 14.23 -1.34
CA GLY A 51 25.06 15.46 -0.57
C GLY A 51 23.77 16.17 -0.20
N PHE A 52 22.61 15.52 -0.31
CA PHE A 52 21.34 16.12 0.14
C PHE A 52 21.19 16.06 1.66
N SER A 53 20.68 17.14 2.23
CA SER A 53 20.38 17.20 3.67
C SER A 53 19.27 16.22 4.07
N ASP A 54 19.26 15.78 5.32
CA ASP A 54 18.22 14.89 5.86
C ASP A 54 16.80 15.48 5.67
N PHE A 55 16.65 16.80 5.77
CA PHE A 55 15.39 17.48 5.49
C PHE A 55 14.99 17.36 4.01
N GLN A 56 15.92 17.58 3.07
CA GLN A 56 15.66 17.39 1.64
C GLN A 56 15.30 15.95 1.30
N MET A 57 15.92 14.96 1.96
CA MET A 57 15.55 13.55 1.84
C MET A 57 14.12 13.31 2.34
N GLY A 58 13.76 13.87 3.49
CA GLY A 58 12.38 13.78 4.01
C GLY A 58 11.36 14.43 3.10
N LEU A 59 11.65 15.64 2.60
CA LEU A 59 10.83 16.35 1.63
C LEU A 59 10.69 15.55 0.32
N PHE A 60 11.77 14.91 -0.13
CA PHE A 60 11.77 14.07 -1.32
C PHE A 60 10.76 12.92 -1.18
N MET A 61 10.79 12.22 -0.04
CA MET A 61 9.88 11.11 0.24
C MET A 61 8.43 11.59 0.39
N THR A 62 8.20 12.71 1.07
CA THR A 62 6.88 13.33 1.19
C THR A 62 6.30 13.69 -0.18
N LEU A 63 7.05 14.40 -1.02
CA LEU A 63 6.59 14.83 -2.34
C LEU A 63 6.38 13.63 -3.28
N THR A 64 7.19 12.59 -3.15
CA THR A 64 6.96 11.32 -3.89
C THR A 64 5.63 10.68 -3.48
N LEU A 65 5.32 10.60 -2.18
CA LEU A 65 4.05 10.05 -1.71
C LEU A 65 2.84 10.91 -2.14
N VAL A 66 2.96 12.24 -2.10
CA VAL A 66 1.91 13.14 -2.62
C VAL A 66 1.73 12.95 -4.12
N GLY A 67 2.84 12.80 -4.84
CA GLY A 67 2.87 12.48 -6.26
C GLY A 67 2.18 11.16 -6.59
N ASP A 68 2.42 10.12 -5.80
CA ASP A 68 1.76 8.81 -5.92
C ASP A 68 0.25 8.91 -5.75
N ILE A 69 -0.26 9.76 -4.83
CA ILE A 69 -1.70 10.02 -4.69
C ILE A 69 -2.25 10.68 -5.95
N ALA A 70 -1.58 11.72 -6.45
CA ALA A 70 -2.02 12.45 -7.63
C ALA A 70 -2.03 11.52 -8.86
N ALA A 71 -0.96 10.76 -9.07
CA ALA A 71 -0.86 9.77 -10.14
C ALA A 71 -1.92 8.68 -9.99
N SER A 72 -2.18 8.21 -8.77
CA SER A 72 -3.23 7.22 -8.49
C SER A 72 -4.61 7.74 -8.84
N ALA A 73 -4.93 8.98 -8.47
CA ALA A 73 -6.22 9.60 -8.77
C ALA A 73 -6.42 9.75 -10.28
N VAL A 74 -5.43 10.29 -11.00
CA VAL A 74 -5.45 10.44 -12.45
C VAL A 74 -5.63 9.08 -13.12
N LEU A 75 -4.73 8.12 -12.84
CA LEU A 75 -4.79 6.81 -13.47
C LEU A 75 -6.07 6.05 -13.11
N THR A 76 -6.61 6.17 -11.90
CA THR A 76 -7.88 5.50 -11.56
C THR A 76 -9.06 6.06 -12.37
N ILE A 77 -9.14 7.39 -12.54
CA ILE A 77 -10.24 8.04 -13.28
C ILE A 77 -10.17 7.72 -14.78
N PHE A 78 -8.96 7.67 -15.33
CA PHE A 78 -8.74 7.48 -16.76
C PHE A 78 -8.48 6.03 -17.17
N ALA A 79 -8.16 5.11 -16.24
CA ALA A 79 -7.79 3.72 -16.57
C ALA A 79 -8.89 2.97 -17.32
N ASP A 80 -10.14 3.10 -16.89
CA ASP A 80 -11.26 2.42 -17.55
C ASP A 80 -11.56 2.99 -18.95
N ARG A 81 -11.12 4.23 -19.23
CA ARG A 81 -11.25 4.85 -20.56
C ARG A 81 -10.06 4.53 -21.46
N TRP A 82 -8.87 4.41 -20.90
CA TRP A 82 -7.62 4.17 -21.64
C TRP A 82 -7.34 2.68 -21.86
N GLY A 83 -7.96 1.83 -21.06
CA GLY A 83 -7.76 0.39 -21.03
C GLY A 83 -6.69 -0.01 -20.02
N ARG A 84 -6.96 -1.07 -19.25
CA ARG A 84 -6.10 -1.49 -18.13
C ARG A 84 -4.72 -1.93 -18.61
N ARG A 85 -4.63 -2.58 -19.78
CA ARG A 85 -3.37 -3.04 -20.38
C ARG A 85 -2.45 -1.87 -20.70
N LYS A 86 -2.99 -0.81 -21.30
CA LYS A 86 -2.20 0.39 -21.65
C LYS A 86 -1.67 1.09 -20.41
N VAL A 87 -2.48 1.17 -19.35
CA VAL A 87 -2.02 1.77 -18.09
C VAL A 87 -0.88 0.96 -17.47
N LEU A 88 -0.99 -0.38 -17.45
CA LEU A 88 0.08 -1.24 -16.95
C LEU A 88 1.37 -1.11 -17.80
N LEU A 89 1.24 -0.98 -19.12
CA LEU A 89 2.36 -0.75 -20.04
C LEU A 89 3.05 0.61 -19.81
N VAL A 90 2.28 1.70 -19.77
CA VAL A 90 2.82 3.05 -19.51
C VAL A 90 3.49 3.08 -18.13
N GLY A 91 2.87 2.44 -17.15
CA GLY A 91 3.43 2.30 -15.81
C GLY A 91 4.78 1.59 -15.76
N SER A 92 4.92 0.46 -16.47
CA SER A 92 6.19 -0.27 -16.52
C SER A 92 7.28 0.50 -17.26
N LEU A 93 6.92 1.27 -18.30
CA LEU A 93 7.85 2.16 -19.00
C LEU A 93 8.31 3.31 -18.09
N LEU A 94 7.39 3.95 -17.36
CA LEU A 94 7.72 5.00 -16.38
C LEU A 94 8.65 4.48 -15.28
N MET A 95 8.41 3.25 -14.80
CA MET A 95 9.29 2.57 -13.86
C MET A 95 10.69 2.31 -14.45
N SER A 96 10.79 1.87 -15.70
CA SER A 96 12.12 1.74 -16.36
C SER A 96 12.82 3.07 -16.49
N MET A 97 12.11 4.11 -16.94
CA MET A 97 12.70 5.44 -17.11
C MET A 97 13.15 6.02 -15.78
N SER A 98 12.40 5.83 -14.69
CA SER A 98 12.81 6.31 -13.37
C SER A 98 14.09 5.64 -12.88
N GLY A 99 14.20 4.32 -13.03
CA GLY A 99 15.44 3.59 -12.75
C GLY A 99 16.64 4.13 -13.55
N ALA A 100 16.45 4.38 -14.84
CA ALA A 100 17.51 4.91 -15.70
C ALA A 100 17.92 6.32 -15.29
N VAL A 101 16.96 7.18 -14.92
CA VAL A 101 17.23 8.52 -14.40
C VAL A 101 18.03 8.45 -13.10
N PHE A 102 17.68 7.57 -12.17
CA PHE A 102 18.45 7.39 -10.92
C PHE A 102 19.85 6.82 -11.14
N ALA A 103 20.03 5.98 -12.17
CA ALA A 103 21.34 5.45 -12.53
C ALA A 103 22.28 6.52 -13.12
N LEU A 104 21.73 7.57 -13.73
CA LEU A 104 22.49 8.55 -14.53
C LEU A 104 22.58 9.94 -13.90
N SER A 105 21.51 10.41 -13.25
CA SER A 105 21.38 11.78 -12.73
C SER A 105 21.79 11.90 -11.26
N SER A 106 22.21 13.10 -10.89
CA SER A 106 22.42 13.52 -9.50
C SER A 106 21.60 14.75 -9.12
N ASN A 107 20.77 15.29 -10.04
CA ASN A 107 20.00 16.50 -9.77
C ASN A 107 18.73 16.18 -8.97
N TYR A 108 18.55 16.86 -7.83
CA TYR A 108 17.43 16.64 -6.91
C TYR A 108 16.05 16.63 -7.59
N TRP A 109 15.76 17.66 -8.38
CA TRP A 109 14.45 17.84 -9.00
C TRP A 109 14.19 16.82 -10.11
N VAL A 110 15.24 16.45 -10.85
CA VAL A 110 15.16 15.39 -11.87
C VAL A 110 14.89 14.04 -11.22
N LEU A 111 15.59 13.71 -10.14
CA LEU A 111 15.34 12.50 -9.36
C LEU A 111 13.93 12.50 -8.76
N LEU A 112 13.45 13.63 -8.25
CA LEU A 112 12.13 13.75 -7.65
C LEU A 112 11.01 13.55 -8.68
N ALA A 113 11.15 14.18 -9.86
CA ALA A 113 10.22 14.00 -10.97
C ALA A 113 10.18 12.53 -11.42
N ALA A 114 11.34 11.88 -11.51
CA ALA A 114 11.44 10.47 -11.84
C ALA A 114 10.84 9.55 -10.77
N ALA A 115 11.10 9.82 -9.49
CA ALA A 115 10.54 9.04 -8.38
C ALA A 115 9.01 9.15 -8.33
N THR A 116 8.48 10.34 -8.56
CA THR A 116 7.03 10.61 -8.61
C THR A 116 6.38 9.96 -9.82
N ALA A 117 6.93 10.14 -11.02
CA ALA A 117 6.35 9.61 -12.25
C ALA A 117 6.46 8.07 -12.35
N GLY A 118 7.59 7.52 -11.90
CA GLY A 118 7.86 6.08 -11.88
C GLY A 118 7.35 5.36 -10.64
N VAL A 119 6.75 6.07 -9.68
CA VAL A 119 6.22 5.52 -8.41
C VAL A 119 7.31 4.73 -7.67
N ILE A 120 8.46 5.34 -7.42
CA ILE A 120 9.51 4.75 -6.58
C ILE A 120 9.09 4.90 -5.12
N SER A 121 8.73 3.80 -4.46
CA SER A 121 8.20 3.86 -3.10
C SER A 121 9.29 4.07 -2.04
N PRO A 122 9.27 5.16 -1.26
CA PRO A 122 10.16 5.34 -0.11
C PRO A 122 9.80 4.47 1.10
N SER A 123 8.62 3.86 1.07
CA SER A 123 8.08 3.05 2.17
C SER A 123 8.25 1.55 1.94
N GLY A 124 8.73 1.14 0.77
CA GLY A 124 8.76 -0.26 0.32
C GLY A 124 7.39 -0.86 0.01
N ASN A 125 6.30 -0.15 0.35
CA ASN A 125 4.93 -0.56 0.09
C ASN A 125 4.37 0.13 -1.15
N GLU A 126 3.42 -0.53 -1.80
CA GLU A 126 2.75 0.02 -2.97
C GLU A 126 1.47 0.74 -2.57
N ILE A 127 1.46 2.06 -2.78
CA ILE A 127 0.28 2.92 -2.57
C ILE A 127 -0.23 3.49 -3.92
N GLY A 128 0.43 3.11 -5.02
CA GLY A 128 0.15 3.60 -6.37
C GLY A 128 -1.05 2.91 -7.08
N PRO A 129 -1.38 3.38 -8.30
CA PRO A 129 -2.55 2.92 -9.07
C PRO A 129 -2.41 1.49 -9.58
N PHE A 130 -1.19 0.97 -9.71
CA PHE A 130 -0.97 -0.33 -10.32
C PHE A 130 -1.59 -1.46 -9.51
N LYS A 131 -1.43 -1.44 -8.18
CA LYS A 131 -2.09 -2.39 -7.28
C LYS A 131 -3.61 -2.42 -7.49
N ALA A 132 -4.28 -1.26 -7.57
CA ALA A 132 -5.73 -1.22 -7.75
C ALA A 132 -6.17 -1.81 -9.10
N ILE A 133 -5.42 -1.52 -10.17
CA ILE A 133 -5.68 -2.05 -11.51
C ILE A 133 -5.42 -3.56 -11.57
N GLU A 134 -4.33 -4.04 -10.98
CA GLU A 134 -3.99 -5.45 -10.90
C GLU A 134 -5.03 -6.22 -10.08
N GLU A 135 -5.39 -5.73 -8.89
CA GLU A 135 -6.36 -6.40 -8.02
C GLU A 135 -7.75 -6.48 -8.68
N SER A 136 -8.20 -5.40 -9.32
CA SER A 136 -9.48 -5.40 -10.04
C SER A 136 -9.46 -6.32 -11.28
N THR A 137 -8.35 -6.39 -12.01
CA THR A 137 -8.19 -7.30 -13.15
C THR A 137 -8.12 -8.75 -12.69
N LEU A 138 -7.39 -9.02 -11.61
CA LEU A 138 -7.27 -10.35 -11.03
C LEU A 138 -8.60 -10.85 -10.49
N ALA A 139 -9.40 -10.00 -9.85
CA ALA A 139 -10.76 -10.32 -9.44
C ALA A 139 -11.67 -10.66 -10.63
N GLN A 140 -11.52 -9.97 -11.76
CA GLN A 140 -12.29 -10.23 -12.98
C GLN A 140 -11.89 -11.57 -13.63
N LEU A 141 -10.60 -11.88 -13.65
CA LEU A 141 -10.07 -13.10 -14.27
C LEU A 141 -10.25 -14.36 -13.40
N THR A 142 -10.54 -14.19 -12.11
CA THR A 142 -10.60 -15.29 -11.13
C THR A 142 -12.04 -15.58 -10.71
N PRO A 143 -12.48 -16.86 -10.73
CA PRO A 143 -13.78 -17.27 -10.18
C PRO A 143 -13.97 -16.82 -8.73
N PRO A 144 -15.18 -16.40 -8.31
CA PRO A 144 -15.44 -15.87 -6.96
C PRO A 144 -14.90 -16.73 -5.81
N GLU A 145 -15.01 -18.05 -5.93
CA GLU A 145 -14.56 -19.06 -4.97
C GLU A 145 -13.04 -19.09 -4.76
N ASP A 146 -12.26 -18.72 -5.79
CA ASP A 146 -10.80 -18.78 -5.78
C ASP A 146 -10.13 -17.42 -5.50
N ARG A 147 -10.88 -16.31 -5.55
CA ARG A 147 -10.34 -14.94 -5.40
C ARG A 147 -9.55 -14.73 -4.12
N SER A 148 -10.07 -15.21 -2.99
CA SER A 148 -9.42 -15.04 -1.68
C SER A 148 -8.04 -15.71 -1.65
N THR A 149 -7.95 -16.92 -2.17
CA THR A 149 -6.71 -17.70 -2.31
C THR A 149 -5.71 -17.00 -3.24
N ILE A 150 -6.18 -16.55 -4.41
CA ILE A 150 -5.33 -15.86 -5.38
C ILE A 150 -4.79 -14.55 -4.78
N PHE A 151 -5.61 -13.76 -4.08
CA PHE A 151 -5.16 -12.55 -3.40
C PHE A 151 -4.17 -12.84 -2.26
N ALA A 152 -4.35 -13.93 -1.53
CA ALA A 152 -3.41 -14.34 -0.49
C ALA A 152 -2.02 -14.65 -1.09
N TRP A 153 -1.96 -15.47 -2.15
CA TRP A 153 -0.69 -15.76 -2.85
C TRP A 153 -0.09 -14.53 -3.53
N TYR A 154 -0.92 -13.70 -4.15
CA TYR A 154 -0.51 -12.41 -4.74
C TYR A 154 0.17 -11.50 -3.70
N ALA A 155 -0.32 -11.46 -2.46
CA ALA A 155 0.31 -10.72 -1.37
C ALA A 155 1.59 -11.39 -0.86
N VAL A 156 1.56 -12.69 -0.57
CA VAL A 156 2.68 -13.43 0.03
C VAL A 156 3.90 -13.48 -0.90
N LEU A 157 3.69 -13.83 -2.17
CA LEU A 157 4.79 -13.87 -3.15
C LEU A 157 5.43 -12.49 -3.34
N SER A 158 4.62 -11.43 -3.30
CA SER A 158 5.13 -10.06 -3.39
C SER A 158 5.95 -9.63 -2.16
N GLY A 159 5.58 -10.08 -0.96
CA GLY A 159 6.36 -9.84 0.25
C GLY A 159 7.71 -10.57 0.25
N ILE A 160 7.72 -11.84 -0.20
CA ILE A 160 8.97 -12.61 -0.39
C ILE A 160 9.85 -11.95 -1.45
N ALA A 161 9.25 -11.48 -2.54
CA ALA A 161 9.97 -10.78 -3.60
C ALA A 161 10.66 -9.49 -3.09
N ALA A 162 9.97 -8.68 -2.29
CA ALA A 162 10.56 -7.50 -1.66
C ALA A 162 11.73 -7.87 -0.73
N ALA A 163 11.56 -8.92 0.08
CA ALA A 163 12.63 -9.43 0.94
C ALA A 163 13.88 -9.80 0.13
N LEU A 164 13.71 -10.55 -0.97
CA LEU A 164 14.81 -10.94 -1.87
C LEU A 164 15.44 -9.73 -2.56
N GLY A 165 14.66 -8.70 -2.86
CA GLY A 165 15.15 -7.41 -3.37
C GLY A 165 16.12 -6.74 -2.39
N SER A 166 15.74 -6.65 -1.10
CA SER A 166 16.61 -6.08 -0.07
C SER A 166 17.85 -6.95 0.18
N LEU A 167 17.72 -8.28 0.18
CA LEU A 167 18.87 -9.18 0.32
C LEU A 167 19.88 -8.99 -0.83
N SER A 168 19.39 -9.02 -2.06
CA SER A 168 20.23 -8.94 -3.26
C SER A 168 20.92 -7.58 -3.39
N SER A 169 20.20 -6.47 -3.15
CA SER A 169 20.79 -5.13 -3.19
C SER A 169 21.84 -4.91 -2.10
N GLY A 170 21.60 -5.38 -0.87
CA GLY A 170 22.55 -5.24 0.23
C GLY A 170 23.89 -5.92 -0.07
N TRP A 171 23.85 -7.20 -0.43
CA TRP A 171 25.06 -7.95 -0.77
C TRP A 171 25.73 -7.47 -2.05
N MET A 172 24.96 -7.08 -3.07
CA MET A 172 25.54 -6.51 -4.29
C MET A 172 26.25 -5.20 -4.00
N THR A 173 25.64 -4.32 -3.20
CA THR A 173 26.24 -3.03 -2.85
C THR A 173 27.51 -3.23 -2.04
N GLN A 174 27.49 -4.11 -1.04
CA GLN A 174 28.68 -4.43 -0.26
C GLN A 174 29.80 -5.03 -1.13
N TYR A 175 29.47 -5.97 -2.02
CA TYR A 175 30.46 -6.54 -2.95
C TYR A 175 31.10 -5.48 -3.84
N LEU A 176 30.31 -4.54 -4.37
CA LEU A 176 30.80 -3.47 -5.21
C LEU A 176 31.70 -2.50 -4.44
N GLN A 177 31.35 -2.16 -3.19
CA GLN A 177 32.12 -1.24 -2.36
C GLN A 177 33.40 -1.89 -1.82
N GLU A 178 33.32 -3.07 -1.22
CA GLU A 178 34.45 -3.70 -0.50
C GLU A 178 35.40 -4.46 -1.43
N ILE A 179 34.85 -5.21 -2.40
CA ILE A 179 35.67 -6.09 -3.26
C ILE A 179 36.07 -5.39 -4.55
N LYS A 180 35.16 -4.62 -5.16
CA LYS A 180 35.45 -3.88 -6.40
C LYS A 180 35.95 -2.46 -6.16
N GLY A 181 35.98 -1.98 -4.92
CA GLY A 181 36.47 -0.64 -4.57
C GLY A 181 35.67 0.51 -5.19
N GLN A 182 34.40 0.27 -5.55
CA GLN A 182 33.53 1.28 -6.13
C GLN A 182 33.06 2.27 -5.07
N SER A 183 32.79 3.52 -5.46
CA SER A 183 32.16 4.49 -4.56
C SER A 183 30.75 4.04 -4.17
N ALA A 184 30.24 4.56 -3.03
CA ALA A 184 28.89 4.27 -2.57
C ALA A 184 27.84 4.70 -3.61
N THR A 185 27.90 5.94 -4.10
CA THR A 185 27.06 6.46 -5.19
C THR A 185 27.03 5.53 -6.40
N GLN A 186 28.20 5.06 -6.87
CA GLN A 186 28.26 4.20 -8.05
C GLN A 186 27.64 2.82 -7.78
N SER A 187 27.85 2.28 -6.58
CA SER A 187 27.24 1.01 -6.14
C SER A 187 25.71 1.12 -6.09
N TYR A 188 25.17 2.22 -5.58
CA TYR A 188 23.74 2.50 -5.60
C TYR A 188 23.19 2.68 -7.01
N ARG A 189 23.92 3.32 -7.92
CA ARG A 189 23.52 3.43 -9.35
C ARG A 189 23.35 2.07 -10.01
N TYR A 190 24.19 1.08 -9.69
CA TYR A 190 24.00 -0.30 -10.18
C TYR A 190 22.68 -0.93 -9.69
N VAL A 191 22.24 -0.62 -8.47
CA VAL A 191 20.91 -1.03 -7.97
C VAL A 191 19.79 -0.43 -8.83
N PHE A 192 19.91 0.83 -9.22
CA PHE A 192 18.92 1.47 -10.11
C PHE A 192 18.99 1.00 -11.57
N ILE A 193 20.14 0.48 -12.03
CA ILE A 193 20.22 -0.26 -13.30
C ILE A 193 19.41 -1.55 -13.20
N LEU A 194 19.55 -2.33 -12.13
CA LEU A 194 18.71 -3.52 -11.91
C LEU A 194 17.22 -3.16 -11.85
N TYR A 195 16.88 -2.06 -11.18
CA TYR A 195 15.52 -1.53 -11.15
C TYR A 195 14.98 -1.25 -12.56
N THR A 196 15.81 -0.66 -13.44
CA THR A 196 15.47 -0.40 -14.85
C THR A 196 15.16 -1.70 -15.59
N VAL A 197 16.00 -2.73 -15.42
CA VAL A 197 15.82 -4.06 -15.99
C VAL A 197 14.51 -4.69 -15.51
N CYS A 198 14.18 -4.58 -14.22
CA CYS A 198 12.89 -5.03 -13.70
C CYS A 198 11.70 -4.34 -14.41
N GLY A 199 11.77 -3.03 -14.64
CA GLY A 199 10.75 -2.30 -15.41
C GLY A 199 10.63 -2.80 -16.87
N LEU A 200 11.74 -3.16 -17.51
CA LEU A 200 11.75 -3.67 -18.89
C LEU A 200 11.14 -5.08 -18.96
N ILE A 201 11.45 -5.94 -17.98
CA ILE A 201 10.81 -7.26 -17.84
C ILE A 201 9.30 -7.09 -17.67
N LYS A 202 8.86 -6.16 -16.81
CA LYS A 202 7.43 -5.85 -16.64
C LYS A 202 6.79 -5.36 -17.93
N THR A 203 7.49 -4.53 -18.69
CA THR A 203 7.04 -4.04 -20.01
C THR A 203 6.82 -5.21 -20.95
N GLY A 204 7.73 -6.19 -20.99
CA GLY A 204 7.55 -7.45 -21.72
C GLY A 204 6.26 -8.17 -21.33
N PHE A 205 6.00 -8.36 -20.02
CA PHE A 205 4.75 -8.96 -19.55
C PHE A 205 3.51 -8.12 -19.93
N SER A 206 3.59 -6.79 -19.85
CA SER A 206 2.46 -5.88 -20.15
C SER A 206 2.02 -5.97 -21.61
N ILE A 207 2.97 -6.18 -22.53
CA ILE A 207 2.68 -6.31 -23.97
C ILE A 207 1.91 -7.61 -24.26
N VAL A 208 2.22 -8.68 -23.53
CA VAL A 208 1.66 -10.03 -23.77
C VAL A 208 0.28 -10.22 -23.11
N LEU A 209 -0.13 -9.35 -22.17
CA LEU A 209 -1.46 -9.41 -21.56
C LEU A 209 -2.55 -9.42 -22.64
N SER A 210 -3.53 -10.31 -22.51
CA SER A 210 -4.62 -10.45 -23.48
C SER A 210 -5.72 -9.39 -23.29
N SER A 211 -6.62 -9.24 -24.28
CA SER A 211 -7.80 -8.37 -24.18
C SER A 211 -8.76 -8.76 -23.06
N LYS A 212 -8.64 -9.95 -22.47
CA LYS A 212 -9.44 -10.38 -21.31
C LYS A 212 -9.18 -9.54 -20.06
N CYS A 213 -8.05 -8.84 -20.01
CA CYS A 213 -7.72 -7.90 -18.93
C CYS A 213 -8.49 -6.57 -19.02
N GLU A 214 -9.13 -6.27 -20.16
CA GLU A 214 -9.89 -5.04 -20.29
C GLU A 214 -11.19 -5.09 -19.47
N PRO A 215 -11.70 -3.93 -18.99
CA PRO A 215 -12.96 -3.89 -18.27
C PRO A 215 -14.08 -4.50 -19.12
N ALA A 216 -14.92 -5.36 -18.52
CA ALA A 216 -16.12 -5.83 -19.19
C ALA A 216 -17.00 -4.63 -19.59
N PRO A 217 -17.60 -4.62 -20.80
CA PRO A 217 -18.50 -3.56 -21.21
C PRO A 217 -19.62 -3.42 -20.17
N LYS A 218 -19.81 -2.21 -19.64
CA LYS A 218 -20.93 -1.94 -18.72
C LYS A 218 -22.21 -2.32 -19.47
N PRO A 219 -23.12 -3.11 -18.87
CA PRO A 219 -24.43 -3.33 -19.48
C PRO A 219 -25.02 -1.95 -19.74
N SER A 220 -25.41 -1.68 -21.00
CA SER A 220 -26.02 -0.41 -21.33
C SER A 220 -27.21 -0.26 -20.39
N LYS A 221 -27.27 0.83 -19.64
CA LYS A 221 -28.55 1.26 -19.09
C LYS A 221 -29.42 1.54 -20.31
N SER A 222 -30.12 0.52 -20.80
CA SER A 222 -31.30 0.72 -21.59
C SER A 222 -32.19 1.56 -20.70
N SER A 223 -32.25 2.86 -20.96
CA SER A 223 -33.31 3.71 -20.44
C SER A 223 -34.60 2.93 -20.64
N PRO A 224 -35.41 2.66 -19.60
CA PRO A 224 -36.78 2.25 -19.84
C PRO A 224 -37.34 3.33 -20.76
N THR A 225 -37.74 2.88 -21.94
CA THR A 225 -38.11 3.64 -23.13
C THR A 225 -38.87 4.90 -22.73
N GLU A 226 -38.60 6.06 -23.33
CA GLU A 226 -39.44 7.26 -23.15
C GLU A 226 -40.93 6.96 -23.37
N ARG A 227 -41.25 5.90 -24.13
CA ARG A 227 -42.60 5.30 -24.22
C ARG A 227 -43.21 4.83 -22.90
N SER A 228 -42.44 4.17 -22.01
CA SER A 228 -42.97 3.75 -20.70
C SER A 228 -43.34 4.94 -19.83
N ARG A 229 -42.62 6.07 -19.94
CA ARG A 229 -42.96 7.29 -19.20
C ARG A 229 -44.14 8.07 -19.78
N LEU A 230 -44.41 7.92 -21.08
CA LEU A 230 -45.58 8.53 -21.73
C LEU A 230 -46.85 7.71 -21.48
N LEU A 231 -46.73 6.38 -21.40
CA LEU A 231 -47.86 5.49 -21.05
C LEU A 231 -48.32 5.70 -19.59
N ASP A 232 -47.37 5.86 -18.65
CA ASP A 232 -47.70 6.16 -17.25
C ASP A 232 -48.28 7.59 -17.07
N ALA A 233 -48.04 8.50 -18.02
CA ALA A 233 -48.52 9.88 -17.97
C ALA A 233 -49.93 10.05 -18.57
N GLU A 234 -50.38 9.13 -19.43
CA GLU A 234 -51.73 9.15 -20.00
C GLU A 234 -52.77 8.44 -19.10
N GLU A 235 -52.35 7.64 -18.12
CA GLU A 235 -53.26 6.93 -17.18
C GLU A 235 -53.56 7.68 -15.87
N GLN A 236 -53.05 8.91 -15.68
CA GLN A 236 -53.20 9.66 -14.41
C GLN A 236 -54.01 10.96 -14.48
N GLU A 237 -54.82 11.17 -15.53
CA GLU A 237 -55.84 12.22 -15.53
C GLU A 237 -57.20 11.69 -15.03
N GLU A 238 -57.33 11.39 -13.73
CA GLU A 238 -58.65 11.45 -13.06
C GLU A 238 -58.53 11.49 -11.51
N VAL A 239 -58.72 12.71 -10.98
CA VAL A 239 -59.34 13.13 -9.70
C VAL A 239 -58.88 12.50 -8.36
N ASP A 240 -58.17 13.30 -7.54
CA ASP A 240 -58.64 13.63 -6.17
C ASP A 240 -57.91 14.87 -5.58
N PRO A 241 -58.60 15.84 -4.95
CA PRO A 241 -57.98 17.02 -4.35
C PRO A 241 -57.74 16.82 -2.86
N VAL A 242 -56.47 16.85 -2.43
CA VAL A 242 -55.90 17.42 -1.19
C VAL A 242 -54.51 16.79 -1.00
N ALA A 243 -53.48 17.44 -1.54
CA ALA A 243 -52.09 17.12 -1.24
C ALA A 243 -51.64 17.92 0.00
N PRO A 244 -50.97 17.31 1.00
CA PRO A 244 -50.28 18.06 2.03
C PRO A 244 -49.17 18.89 1.39
N ARG A 245 -48.98 20.13 1.85
CA ARG A 245 -47.87 21.01 1.42
C ARG A 245 -46.56 20.22 1.42
N GLU A 246 -45.97 20.04 0.23
CA GLU A 246 -44.61 19.53 0.09
C GLU A 246 -43.65 20.44 0.86
N GLU A 247 -43.04 19.90 1.90
CA GLU A 247 -41.84 20.49 2.47
C GLU A 247 -40.78 20.58 1.37
N VAL A 248 -40.30 21.81 1.12
CA VAL A 248 -39.20 22.08 0.20
C VAL A 248 -37.98 21.28 0.66
N LYS A 249 -37.77 20.08 0.07
CA LYS A 249 -36.56 19.29 0.26
C LYS A 249 -35.38 20.13 -0.20
N LYS A 250 -34.57 20.59 0.76
CA LYS A 250 -33.31 21.30 0.52
C LYS A 250 -32.53 20.58 -0.58
N GLN A 251 -32.19 21.31 -1.65
CA GLN A 251 -31.34 20.79 -2.71
C GLN A 251 -30.05 20.24 -2.09
N PRO A 252 -29.70 18.96 -2.36
CA PRO A 252 -28.52 18.36 -1.79
C PRO A 252 -27.28 19.13 -2.26
N SER A 253 -26.37 19.40 -1.31
CA SER A 253 -25.14 20.15 -1.55
C SER A 253 -24.25 19.45 -2.58
N LEU A 254 -23.32 20.19 -3.19
CA LEU A 254 -22.39 19.68 -4.20
C LEU A 254 -21.58 18.46 -3.67
N VAL A 255 -21.31 18.45 -2.35
CA VAL A 255 -20.67 17.34 -1.63
C VAL A 255 -21.57 16.10 -1.55
N ASP A 256 -22.89 16.27 -1.39
CA ASP A 256 -23.85 15.17 -1.34
C ASP A 256 -23.95 14.45 -2.70
N ARG A 257 -23.83 15.20 -3.80
CA ARG A 257 -23.79 14.62 -5.16
C ARG A 257 -22.48 13.90 -5.47
N ILE A 258 -21.35 14.39 -4.94
CA ILE A 258 -20.02 13.80 -5.21
C ILE A 258 -19.77 12.56 -4.33
N LEU A 259 -20.18 12.59 -3.06
CA LEU A 259 -19.90 11.48 -2.13
C LEU A 259 -21.00 10.43 -2.08
N GLY A 260 -22.27 10.82 -2.31
CA GLY A 260 -23.40 9.88 -2.30
C GLY A 260 -23.60 9.13 -0.97
N LEU A 261 -23.09 9.66 0.14
CA LEU A 261 -23.11 8.99 1.45
C LEU A 261 -24.31 9.42 2.30
N SER A 262 -24.98 8.44 2.92
CA SER A 262 -25.98 8.67 3.95
C SER A 262 -25.41 9.46 5.16
N PRO A 263 -26.22 10.26 5.86
CA PRO A 263 -25.77 11.01 7.05
C PRO A 263 -25.15 10.12 8.14
N GLU A 264 -25.68 8.92 8.35
CA GLU A 264 -25.15 7.95 9.31
C GLU A 264 -23.74 7.47 8.92
N THR A 265 -23.54 7.14 7.63
CA THR A 265 -22.23 6.72 7.14
C THR A 265 -21.20 7.85 7.22
N ARG A 266 -21.57 9.12 7.06
CA ARG A 266 -20.63 10.24 7.21
C ARG A 266 -19.97 10.24 8.59
N LYS A 267 -20.74 10.04 9.65
CA LYS A 267 -20.20 9.97 11.02
C LYS A 267 -19.22 8.82 11.16
N LYS A 268 -19.57 7.63 10.63
CA LYS A 268 -18.68 6.46 10.58
C LYS A 268 -17.38 6.77 9.83
N VAL A 269 -17.48 7.41 8.68
CA VAL A 269 -16.33 7.81 7.84
C VAL A 269 -15.41 8.77 8.57
N TYR A 270 -15.94 9.79 9.25
CA TYR A 270 -15.13 10.73 10.04
C TYR A 270 -14.34 10.01 11.15
N THR A 271 -15.00 9.13 11.90
CA THR A 271 -14.33 8.34 12.95
C THR A 271 -13.24 7.44 12.37
N LEU A 272 -13.55 6.67 11.32
CA LEU A 272 -12.60 5.77 10.67
C LEU A 272 -11.42 6.52 10.04
N SER A 273 -11.69 7.65 9.39
CA SER A 273 -10.67 8.48 8.73
C SER A 273 -9.73 9.11 9.75
N THR A 274 -10.25 9.54 10.90
CA THR A 274 -9.40 10.08 11.99
C THR A 274 -8.48 9.00 12.56
N LEU A 275 -9.03 7.82 12.86
CA LEU A 275 -8.26 6.72 13.45
C LEU A 275 -7.23 6.16 12.48
N PHE A 276 -7.63 5.82 11.26
CA PHE A 276 -6.68 5.32 10.26
C PHE A 276 -5.70 6.41 9.79
N GLY A 277 -6.13 7.67 9.78
CA GLY A 277 -5.25 8.81 9.54
C GLY A 277 -4.13 8.88 10.59
N LEU A 278 -4.44 8.71 11.87
CA LEU A 278 -3.45 8.67 12.95
C LEU A 278 -2.44 7.53 12.78
N ASP A 279 -2.91 6.31 12.51
CA ASP A 279 -2.06 5.14 12.23
C ASP A 279 -1.12 5.36 11.02
N ASN A 280 -1.64 5.99 9.96
CA ASN A 280 -0.88 6.21 8.74
C ASN A 280 0.10 7.38 8.86
N LEU A 281 -0.26 8.45 9.60
CA LEU A 281 0.68 9.50 9.97
C LEU A 281 1.86 8.93 10.78
N ALA A 282 1.57 8.10 11.77
CA ALA A 282 2.59 7.42 12.56
C ALA A 282 3.49 6.51 11.69
N SER A 283 2.90 5.80 10.74
CA SER A 283 3.67 4.99 9.77
C SER A 283 4.54 5.85 8.86
N GLY A 284 4.08 7.06 8.52
CA GLY A 284 4.83 8.06 7.77
C GLY A 284 6.04 8.63 8.53
N LEU A 285 6.00 8.70 9.86
CA LEU A 285 7.13 9.18 10.68
C LEU A 285 8.31 8.19 10.70
N VAL A 286 8.08 6.93 10.36
CA VAL A 286 9.13 5.91 10.31
C VAL A 286 9.08 5.16 8.99
N PRO A 287 9.26 5.86 7.85
CA PRO A 287 9.25 5.19 6.56
C PRO A 287 10.45 4.24 6.50
N LEU A 288 10.30 3.16 5.73
CA LEU A 288 11.25 2.06 5.74
C LEU A 288 12.66 2.53 5.34
N SER A 289 12.79 3.40 4.34
CA SER A 289 14.09 3.97 3.94
C SER A 289 14.78 4.77 5.05
N PHE A 290 14.06 5.57 5.85
CA PHE A 290 14.68 6.24 7.02
C PHE A 290 14.98 5.27 8.16
N THR A 291 14.19 4.22 8.32
CA THR A 291 14.52 3.17 9.30
C THR A 291 15.83 2.50 8.94
N ILE A 292 16.05 2.18 7.66
CA ILE A 292 17.30 1.60 7.16
C ILE A 292 18.46 2.59 7.39
N TYR A 293 18.30 3.84 6.96
CA TYR A 293 19.29 4.91 7.17
C TYR A 293 19.64 5.14 8.65
N TYR A 294 18.66 5.06 9.56
CA TYR A 294 18.89 5.13 10.99
C TYR A 294 19.84 4.01 11.46
N PHE A 295 19.64 2.77 11.01
CA PHE A 295 20.51 1.66 11.38
C PHE A 295 21.92 1.82 10.80
N THR A 296 22.05 2.28 9.55
CA THR A 296 23.34 2.57 8.91
C THR A 296 24.12 3.63 9.69
N THR A 297 23.48 4.78 9.96
CA THR A 297 24.13 5.92 10.64
C THR A 297 24.42 5.63 12.12
N ARG A 298 23.55 4.89 12.82
CA ARG A 298 23.69 4.64 14.25
C ARG A 298 24.71 3.55 14.61
N PHE A 299 24.77 2.50 13.80
CA PHE A 299 25.55 1.28 14.09
C PHE A 299 26.65 1.00 13.08
N HIS A 300 26.79 1.82 12.03
CA HIS A 300 27.84 1.73 11.00
C HIS A 300 27.91 0.34 10.36
N LEU A 301 26.74 -0.18 10.01
CA LEU A 301 26.58 -1.52 9.46
C LEU A 301 26.94 -1.55 7.99
N ASP A 302 27.48 -2.68 7.56
CA ASP A 302 27.64 -3.05 6.17
C ASP A 302 26.28 -3.25 5.47
N GLU A 303 26.26 -3.00 4.17
CA GLU A 303 25.05 -3.08 3.35
C GLU A 303 24.47 -4.51 3.28
N GLY A 304 25.31 -5.54 3.32
CA GLY A 304 24.86 -6.94 3.37
C GLY A 304 24.15 -7.28 4.68
N THR A 305 24.66 -6.81 5.83
CA THR A 305 23.96 -6.97 7.13
C THR A 305 22.61 -6.26 7.17
N LEU A 306 22.50 -5.07 6.56
CA LEU A 306 21.22 -4.40 6.38
C LEU A 306 20.29 -5.23 5.49
N GLY A 307 20.79 -5.69 4.34
CA GLY A 307 20.06 -6.58 3.43
C GLY A 307 19.53 -7.84 4.14
N ASN A 308 20.36 -8.51 4.93
CA ASN A 308 19.97 -9.68 5.73
C ASN A 308 18.87 -9.33 6.75
N THR A 309 19.02 -8.21 7.45
CA THR A 309 18.06 -7.77 8.49
C THR A 309 16.69 -7.46 7.89
N PHE A 310 16.65 -6.72 6.79
CA PHE A 310 15.40 -6.35 6.13
C PHE A 310 14.79 -7.50 5.31
N PHE A 311 15.61 -8.45 4.83
CA PHE A 311 15.14 -9.74 4.32
C PHE A 311 14.40 -10.54 5.40
N THR A 312 15.04 -10.75 6.56
CA THR A 312 14.44 -11.54 7.65
C THR A 312 13.13 -10.93 8.13
N THR A 313 13.09 -9.61 8.37
CA THR A 313 11.87 -8.92 8.83
C THR A 313 10.75 -8.97 7.79
N SER A 314 11.06 -8.74 6.51
CA SER A 314 10.06 -8.81 5.43
C SER A 314 9.54 -10.22 5.20
N LEU A 315 10.39 -11.24 5.30
CA LEU A 315 10.00 -12.65 5.19
C LEU A 315 9.06 -13.04 6.35
N ILE A 316 9.40 -12.67 7.58
CA ILE A 316 8.55 -12.91 8.76
C ILE A 316 7.20 -12.20 8.59
N ALA A 317 7.20 -10.94 8.13
CA ALA A 317 5.97 -10.18 7.90
C ALA A 317 5.08 -10.80 6.81
N ALA A 318 5.69 -11.34 5.74
CA ALA A 318 4.95 -12.02 4.68
C ALA A 318 4.28 -13.30 5.19
N LEU A 319 4.98 -14.09 6.01
CA LEU A 319 4.47 -15.34 6.59
C LEU A 319 3.44 -15.10 7.70
N SER A 320 3.59 -14.03 8.49
CA SER A 320 2.67 -13.71 9.59
C SER A 320 1.26 -13.38 9.11
N ASN A 321 1.09 -12.95 7.86
CA ASN A 321 -0.22 -12.73 7.24
C ASN A 321 -1.13 -13.98 7.26
N PHE A 322 -0.59 -15.19 7.16
CA PHE A 322 -1.40 -16.42 7.21
C PHE A 322 -2.03 -16.63 8.59
N VAL A 323 -1.35 -16.18 9.65
CA VAL A 323 -1.82 -16.32 11.03
C VAL A 323 -2.98 -15.35 11.31
N ALA A 324 -3.02 -14.20 10.63
CA ALA A 324 -4.03 -13.17 10.83
C ALA A 324 -5.47 -13.70 10.72
N ALA A 325 -5.77 -14.50 9.68
CA ALA A 325 -7.11 -15.05 9.46
C ALA A 325 -7.53 -16.05 10.56
N SER A 326 -6.58 -16.86 11.04
CA SER A 326 -6.81 -17.78 12.16
C SER A 326 -7.14 -17.01 13.44
N LEU A 327 -6.38 -15.96 13.72
CA LEU A 327 -6.56 -15.13 14.91
C LEU A 327 -7.88 -14.36 14.86
N SER A 328 -8.26 -13.85 13.68
CA SER A 328 -9.54 -13.14 13.46
C SER A 328 -10.76 -14.02 13.75
N ARG A 329 -10.71 -15.30 13.37
CA ARG A 329 -11.79 -16.27 13.67
C ARG A 329 -11.94 -16.54 15.17
N ARG A 330 -10.85 -16.47 15.93
CA ARG A 330 -10.84 -16.78 17.37
C ARG A 330 -11.17 -15.57 18.24
N LEU A 331 -10.61 -14.41 17.92
CA LEU A 331 -10.69 -13.20 18.76
C LEU A 331 -11.69 -12.17 18.23
N GLY A 332 -12.09 -12.27 16.96
CA GLY A 332 -12.85 -11.25 16.24
C GLY A 332 -11.95 -10.15 15.64
N ASN A 333 -12.41 -9.56 14.53
CA ASN A 333 -11.62 -8.67 13.68
C ASN A 333 -10.98 -7.50 14.45
N ILE A 334 -11.75 -6.78 15.27
CA ILE A 334 -11.27 -5.58 16.00
C ILE A 334 -10.19 -5.95 17.02
N LYS A 335 -10.41 -7.01 17.82
CA LYS A 335 -9.44 -7.45 18.84
C LYS A 335 -8.16 -7.97 18.18
N THR A 336 -8.28 -8.70 17.06
CA THR A 336 -7.12 -9.15 16.29
C THR A 336 -6.28 -7.99 15.77
N MET A 337 -6.91 -6.93 15.22
CA MET A 337 -6.19 -5.73 14.79
C MET A 337 -5.40 -5.13 15.96
N ALA A 338 -6.07 -4.83 17.08
CA ALA A 338 -5.43 -4.14 18.19
C ALA A 338 -4.38 -4.98 18.93
N PHE A 339 -4.64 -6.27 19.18
CA PHE A 339 -3.71 -7.12 19.96
C PHE A 339 -2.47 -7.55 19.17
N THR A 340 -2.49 -7.47 17.85
CA THR A 340 -1.29 -7.71 17.03
C THR A 340 -0.49 -6.43 16.83
N HIS A 341 -1.18 -5.30 16.67
CA HIS A 341 -0.56 -4.00 16.44
C HIS A 341 0.01 -3.37 17.72
N LEU A 342 -0.60 -3.55 18.90
CA LEU A 342 -0.09 -3.01 20.17
C LEU A 342 1.33 -3.49 20.53
N PRO A 343 1.65 -4.79 20.51
CA PRO A 343 3.03 -5.26 20.71
C PRO A 343 3.97 -4.69 19.66
N SER A 344 3.55 -4.65 18.40
CA SER A 344 4.35 -4.12 17.29
C SER A 344 4.70 -2.64 17.49
N SER A 345 3.72 -1.83 17.88
CA SER A 345 3.84 -0.40 18.18
C SER A 345 4.72 -0.14 19.39
N THR A 346 4.65 -1.03 20.40
CA THR A 346 5.53 -0.99 21.56
C THR A 346 6.97 -1.28 21.15
N PHE A 347 7.21 -2.37 20.42
CA PHE A 347 8.56 -2.67 19.93
C PHE A 347 9.10 -1.54 19.04
N LEU A 348 8.28 -0.94 18.18
CA LEU A 348 8.63 0.22 17.38
C LEU A 348 9.14 1.39 18.25
N ALA A 349 8.43 1.74 19.32
CA ALA A 349 8.85 2.79 20.26
C ALA A 349 10.17 2.46 20.95
N LEU A 350 10.45 1.17 21.19
CA LEU A 350 11.63 0.72 21.92
C LEU A 350 12.88 0.55 21.02
N ILE A 351 12.74 0.41 19.69
CA ILE A 351 13.86 0.27 18.73
C ILE A 351 15.03 1.25 18.97
N PRO A 352 14.81 2.55 19.25
CA PRO A 352 15.92 3.49 19.44
C PRO A 352 16.63 3.42 20.80
N LEU A 353 16.15 2.63 21.76
CA LEU A 353 16.71 2.57 23.13
C LEU A 353 18.02 1.78 23.22
N PRO A 354 18.17 0.58 22.62
CA PRO A 354 19.38 -0.19 22.77
C PRO A 354 20.61 0.50 22.16
N SER A 355 21.73 0.41 22.87
CA SER A 355 23.03 0.86 22.39
C SER A 355 23.73 -0.16 21.48
N ASN A 356 23.28 -1.42 21.48
CA ASN A 356 23.84 -2.50 20.69
C ASN A 356 22.92 -2.90 19.52
N PHE A 357 23.53 -3.25 18.39
CA PHE A 357 22.82 -3.61 17.17
C PHE A 357 21.92 -4.83 17.34
N HIS A 358 22.38 -5.87 18.05
CA HIS A 358 21.64 -7.13 18.16
C HIS A 358 20.30 -6.97 18.90
N ALA A 359 20.25 -6.17 19.96
CA ALA A 359 19.02 -5.86 20.68
C ALA A 359 18.07 -4.98 19.85
N ALA A 360 18.60 -3.97 19.15
CA ALA A 360 17.79 -3.15 18.24
C ALA A 360 17.19 -4.00 17.09
N ARG A 361 17.99 -4.92 16.53
CA ARG A 361 17.55 -5.90 15.53
C ARG A 361 16.51 -6.87 16.08
N ALA A 362 16.68 -7.35 17.32
CA ALA A 362 15.71 -8.24 17.96
C ALA A 362 14.34 -7.55 18.14
N LEU A 363 14.33 -6.28 18.58
CA LEU A 363 13.10 -5.48 18.66
C LEU A 363 12.47 -5.25 17.28
N LEU A 364 13.30 -4.99 16.26
CA LEU A 364 12.83 -4.85 14.88
C LEU A 364 12.18 -6.15 14.38
N ILE A 365 12.80 -7.30 14.59
CA ILE A 365 12.24 -8.61 14.23
C ILE A 365 10.94 -8.87 15.00
N ALA A 366 10.94 -8.66 16.32
CA ALA A 366 9.75 -8.83 17.16
C ALA A 366 8.59 -7.93 16.70
N ARG A 367 8.87 -6.69 16.30
CA ARG A 367 7.89 -5.79 15.68
C ARG A 367 7.25 -6.42 14.45
N PHE A 368 8.05 -6.94 13.52
CA PHE A 368 7.56 -7.49 12.25
C PHE A 368 6.87 -8.86 12.38
N CYS A 369 7.09 -9.59 13.47
CA CYS A 369 6.31 -10.79 13.79
C CYS A 369 4.80 -10.49 13.87
N THR A 370 4.40 -9.33 14.39
CA THR A 370 2.99 -8.99 14.60
C THR A 370 2.51 -7.75 13.83
N ALA A 371 3.43 -7.00 13.20
CA ALA A 371 3.11 -5.75 12.50
C ALA A 371 2.08 -5.90 11.38
N GLN A 372 2.08 -7.04 10.67
CA GLN A 372 1.37 -7.15 9.41
C GLN A 372 0.07 -7.96 9.47
N MET A 373 -0.39 -8.30 10.67
CA MET A 373 -1.55 -9.18 10.89
C MET A 373 -2.92 -8.47 10.90
N ASP A 374 -2.98 -7.18 10.55
CA ASP A 374 -4.18 -6.36 10.69
C ASP A 374 -4.95 -6.15 9.37
N GLY A 375 -4.32 -6.39 8.21
CA GLY A 375 -4.88 -6.08 6.90
C GLY A 375 -6.18 -6.83 6.57
N ALA A 376 -6.18 -8.17 6.73
CA ALA A 376 -7.36 -8.99 6.49
C ALA A 376 -8.49 -8.72 7.52
N PRO A 377 -8.22 -8.68 8.84
CA PRO A 377 -9.21 -8.27 9.85
C PRO A 377 -9.81 -6.88 9.58
N ARG A 378 -8.99 -5.89 9.20
CA ARG A 378 -9.45 -4.52 8.88
C ARG A 378 -10.41 -4.50 7.71
N THR A 379 -10.09 -5.24 6.65
CA THR A 379 -10.95 -5.34 5.46
C THR A 379 -12.28 -6.01 5.79
N ALA A 380 -12.26 -7.11 6.56
CA ALA A 380 -13.46 -7.81 7.02
C ALA A 380 -14.32 -6.94 7.94
N PHE A 381 -13.71 -6.19 8.87
CA PHE A 381 -14.39 -5.24 9.74
C PHE A 381 -15.11 -4.15 8.93
N LEU A 382 -14.41 -3.51 7.99
CA LEU A 382 -15.00 -2.46 7.16
C LEU A 382 -16.14 -2.98 6.29
N ALA A 383 -16.01 -4.19 5.74
CA ALA A 383 -17.10 -4.84 5.02
C ALA A 383 -18.32 -5.04 5.93
N SER A 384 -18.15 -5.52 7.17
CA SER A 384 -19.27 -5.67 8.10
C SER A 384 -19.87 -4.35 8.60
N TYR A 385 -19.08 -3.28 8.68
CA TYR A 385 -19.47 -2.03 9.36
C TYR A 385 -20.11 -0.99 8.41
N ILE A 386 -19.79 -1.06 7.12
CA ILE A 386 -20.23 -0.09 6.09
C ILE A 386 -21.23 -0.77 5.13
N PRO A 387 -22.37 -0.11 4.79
CA PRO A 387 -23.34 -0.62 3.82
C PRO A 387 -22.76 -0.88 2.43
N GLU A 388 -23.21 -1.96 1.77
CA GLU A 388 -22.65 -2.44 0.49
C GLU A 388 -22.62 -1.39 -0.62
N ASN A 389 -23.70 -0.62 -0.73
CA ASN A 389 -23.85 0.44 -1.73
C ASN A 389 -22.89 1.63 -1.52
N GLU A 390 -22.31 1.78 -0.33
CA GLU A 390 -21.44 2.90 0.04
C GLU A 390 -19.97 2.49 0.27
N ARG A 391 -19.67 1.18 0.40
CA ARG A 391 -18.33 0.63 0.71
C ARG A 391 -17.24 1.17 -0.18
N THR A 392 -17.43 1.17 -1.50
CA THR A 392 -16.41 1.59 -2.46
C THR A 392 -16.04 3.07 -2.28
N SER A 393 -17.05 3.95 -2.16
CA SER A 393 -16.84 5.38 -1.92
C SER A 393 -16.12 5.63 -0.60
N VAL A 394 -16.55 4.95 0.47
CA VAL A 394 -15.92 5.06 1.80
C VAL A 394 -14.46 4.61 1.78
N MET A 395 -14.16 3.46 1.16
CA MET A 395 -12.78 2.97 1.03
C MET A 395 -11.91 3.95 0.25
N GLY A 396 -12.45 4.58 -0.80
CA GLY A 396 -11.77 5.64 -1.55
C GLY A 396 -11.36 6.81 -0.65
N ILE A 397 -12.32 7.36 0.11
CA ILE A 397 -12.07 8.49 1.03
C ILE A 397 -11.04 8.10 2.09
N ILE A 398 -11.21 6.95 2.74
CA ILE A 398 -10.31 6.46 3.78
C ILE A 398 -8.88 6.33 3.24
N ASN A 399 -8.71 5.77 2.04
CA ASN A 399 -7.38 5.62 1.44
C ASN A 399 -6.74 6.97 1.12
N VAL A 400 -7.49 7.94 0.58
CA VAL A 400 -6.98 9.30 0.35
C VAL A 400 -6.50 9.93 1.66
N VAL A 401 -7.31 9.88 2.72
CA VAL A 401 -6.94 10.43 4.04
C VAL A 401 -5.70 9.74 4.59
N LYS A 402 -5.65 8.40 4.56
CA LYS A 402 -4.50 7.63 5.03
C LYS A 402 -3.21 8.05 4.32
N THR A 403 -3.22 8.12 3.00
CA THR A 403 -2.00 8.46 2.24
C THR A 403 -1.59 9.91 2.44
N LEU A 404 -2.53 10.85 2.53
CA LEU A 404 -2.23 12.24 2.87
C LEU A 404 -1.57 12.35 4.24
N CYS A 405 -2.14 11.71 5.26
CA CYS A 405 -1.56 11.66 6.60
C CYS A 405 -0.16 11.03 6.59
N GLN A 406 0.02 9.92 5.86
CA GLN A 406 1.32 9.26 5.73
C GLN A 406 2.37 10.15 5.07
N SER A 407 1.99 10.94 4.07
CA SER A 407 2.92 11.79 3.31
C SER A 407 3.57 12.88 4.15
N ILE A 408 2.96 13.31 5.25
CA ILE A 408 3.51 14.36 6.14
C ILE A 408 4.73 13.86 6.91
N GLY A 409 4.72 12.58 7.29
CA GLY A 409 5.69 12.02 8.22
C GLY A 409 7.15 12.08 7.78
N PRO A 410 7.51 11.75 6.52
CA PRO A 410 8.92 11.75 6.10
C PRO A 410 9.59 13.12 6.21
N SER A 411 8.91 14.22 5.91
CA SER A 411 9.44 15.58 6.08
C SER A 411 9.72 15.90 7.55
N VAL A 412 8.82 15.50 8.46
CA VAL A 412 9.02 15.66 9.91
C VAL A 412 10.23 14.86 10.36
N THR A 413 10.36 13.62 9.89
CA THR A 413 11.49 12.75 10.22
C THR A 413 12.81 13.23 9.65
N GLY A 414 12.81 13.74 8.42
CA GLY A 414 13.99 14.36 7.81
C GLY A 414 14.43 15.61 8.57
N TYR A 415 13.49 16.45 9.01
CA TYR A 415 13.80 17.60 9.87
C TYR A 415 14.42 17.17 11.19
N LEU A 416 13.82 16.20 11.89
CA LEU A 416 14.34 15.67 13.15
C LEU A 416 15.70 14.99 12.95
N ALA A 417 15.90 14.27 11.85
CA ALA A 417 17.17 13.62 11.52
C ALA A 417 18.31 14.64 11.36
N GLY A 418 18.05 15.75 10.66
CA GLY A 418 19.03 16.83 10.48
C GLY A 418 19.45 17.51 11.80
N GLN A 419 18.66 17.37 12.87
CA GLN A 419 18.98 17.86 14.22
C GLN A 419 19.57 16.76 15.14
N GLY A 420 19.82 15.55 14.61
CA GLY A 420 20.26 14.39 15.39
C GLY A 420 19.15 13.76 16.26
N TRP A 421 17.90 14.12 16.03
CA TRP A 421 16.72 13.79 16.84
C TRP A 421 15.82 12.72 16.20
N ILE A 422 16.32 11.97 15.22
CA ILE A 422 15.56 10.91 14.52
C ILE A 422 14.92 9.87 15.46
N ARG A 423 15.50 9.62 16.65
CA ARG A 423 14.93 8.73 17.67
C ARG A 423 13.53 9.16 18.14
N PHE A 424 13.27 10.47 18.18
CA PHE A 424 11.95 10.99 18.56
C PHE A 424 10.87 10.61 17.55
N SER A 425 11.21 10.42 16.27
CA SER A 425 10.25 9.92 15.28
C SER A 425 9.75 8.51 15.62
N PHE A 426 10.62 7.64 16.15
CA PHE A 426 10.24 6.30 16.59
C PHE A 426 9.33 6.33 17.83
N PHE A 427 9.67 7.16 18.82
CA PHE A 427 8.83 7.33 20.01
C PHE A 427 7.45 7.91 19.67
N ALA A 428 7.42 8.96 18.84
CA ALA A 428 6.18 9.57 18.37
C ALA A 428 5.34 8.57 17.56
N ALA A 429 5.94 7.86 16.60
CA ALA A 429 5.24 6.85 15.80
C ALA A 429 4.66 5.72 16.67
N GLY A 430 5.46 5.17 17.59
CA GLY A 430 4.99 4.13 18.50
C GLY A 430 3.87 4.61 19.42
N GLY A 431 4.00 5.79 20.02
CA GLY A 431 2.97 6.39 20.89
C GLY A 431 1.66 6.68 20.15
N MET A 432 1.74 7.20 18.92
CA MET A 432 0.56 7.45 18.07
C MET A 432 -0.14 6.14 17.67
N LYS A 433 0.61 5.10 17.31
CA LYS A 433 0.03 3.79 16.98
C LYS A 433 -0.61 3.11 18.20
N ILE A 434 0.04 3.15 19.37
CA ILE A 434 -0.55 2.65 20.63
C ILE A 434 -1.85 3.40 20.92
N SER A 435 -1.85 4.73 20.78
CA SER A 435 -3.06 5.55 20.98
C SER A 435 -4.18 5.15 20.03
N TYR A 436 -3.86 4.96 18.74
CA TYR A 436 -4.79 4.45 17.74
C TYR A 436 -5.38 3.09 18.14
N ASP A 437 -4.56 2.14 18.57
CA ASP A 437 -5.01 0.79 18.93
C ASP A 437 -5.96 0.81 20.13
N LEU A 438 -5.63 1.62 21.15
CA LEU A 438 -6.48 1.82 22.33
C LEU A 438 -7.80 2.51 21.96
N MET A 439 -7.77 3.50 21.07
CA MET A 439 -8.98 4.17 20.58
C MET A 439 -9.87 3.22 19.78
N ILE A 440 -9.31 2.39 18.90
CA ILE A 440 -10.05 1.37 18.15
C ILE A 440 -10.74 0.39 19.10
N LEU A 441 -10.02 -0.10 20.12
CA LEU A 441 -10.62 -0.94 21.15
C LEU A 441 -11.76 -0.22 21.86
N TYR A 442 -11.53 1.00 22.35
CA TYR A 442 -12.52 1.77 23.09
C TYR A 442 -13.80 2.03 22.28
N PHE A 443 -13.67 2.52 21.04
CA PHE A 443 -14.81 2.90 20.21
C PHE A 443 -15.59 1.71 19.65
N PHE A 444 -14.93 0.61 19.30
CA PHE A 444 -15.57 -0.47 18.55
C PHE A 444 -15.83 -1.75 19.34
N THR A 445 -15.18 -1.98 20.49
CA THR A 445 -15.58 -3.11 21.36
C THR A 445 -16.80 -2.78 22.23
N LYS A 446 -17.00 -1.50 22.62
CA LYS A 446 -18.23 -1.08 23.31
C LYS A 446 -19.48 -1.19 22.44
N VAL A 447 -19.36 -0.96 21.13
CA VAL A 447 -20.47 -1.06 20.18
C VAL A 447 -20.90 -2.52 19.98
N ALA A 448 -19.95 -3.46 19.95
CA ALA A 448 -20.22 -4.89 19.78
C ALA A 448 -20.86 -5.57 21.02
N MET A 449 -20.92 -4.90 22.18
CA MET A 449 -21.65 -5.38 23.36
C MET A 449 -23.04 -4.74 23.52
N ALA A 450 -23.38 -3.76 22.68
CA ALA A 450 -24.64 -3.02 22.72
C ALA A 450 -25.59 -3.37 21.54
N SER A 451 -25.16 -4.24 20.64
CA SER A 451 -25.91 -4.85 19.53
C SER A 451 -26.01 -6.34 19.74
#